data_AF-A0A7J2U0Z6-F1
#
_entry.id   AF-A0A7J2U0Z6-F1
#
_cell.length_a   1.000
_cell.length_b   1.000
_cell.length_c   1.000
_cell.angle_alpha   90.00
_cell.angle_beta   90.00
_cell.angle_gamma   90.00
#
_symmetry.space_group_name_H-M   'P 1'
#
loop_
_entity.id
_entity.type
_entity.pdbx_description
1 polymer ?
#
loop_
_entity_poly.entity_id
_entity_poly.type
_entity_poly.pdbx_seq_one_letter_code
_entity_poly.pdbx_strand_id
1 'polypeptide(L)'
;MTHEDSFDKPFDDARKRLELAERFLAEGKELIDESPVQASEKLYKAAEEAVKVLAIALKLPEADEAKRCGWSTDLLEGAVISVMKRLGVEELYHWWDSAYKLHVDGFCEGFGFHRAWYCLISSPLPLASQPSRPLSSGSISQGSTHSG
;
A
#
# COMPACT_ATOMS: atom_id res chain seq x y z
N MET A 1 12.56 15.14 44.79
CA MET A 1 11.68 14.92 43.62
C MET A 1 12.58 14.88 42.39
N THR A 2 13.28 13.78 42.20
CA THR A 2 14.20 13.59 41.06
C THR A 2 13.37 13.69 39.79
N HIS A 3 13.64 14.70 38.98
CA HIS A 3 13.15 14.76 37.61
C HIS A 3 13.83 13.62 36.86
N GLU A 4 13.21 12.44 36.88
CA GLU A 4 13.50 11.37 35.94
C GLU A 4 12.89 11.77 34.60
N ASP A 5 13.45 12.82 34.00
CA ASP A 5 13.30 13.05 32.58
C ASP A 5 14.20 12.02 31.90
N SER A 6 13.72 10.78 31.93
CA SER A 6 14.43 9.60 31.46
C SER A 6 14.60 9.73 29.95
N PHE A 7 15.83 10.04 29.55
CA PHE A 7 16.27 10.12 28.17
C PHE A 7 15.97 8.81 27.39
N ASP A 8 15.67 7.71 28.09
CA ASP A 8 15.34 6.39 27.57
C ASP A 8 13.84 6.19 27.23
N LYS A 9 12.96 7.12 27.62
CA LYS A 9 11.50 6.99 27.38
C LYS A 9 11.10 6.68 25.92
N PRO A 10 11.72 7.29 24.89
CA PRO A 10 11.41 6.96 23.50
C PRO A 10 11.80 5.51 23.12
N PHE A 11 12.86 4.97 23.73
CA PHE A 11 13.31 3.59 23.49
C PHE A 11 12.38 2.59 24.17
N ASP A 12 11.90 2.89 25.37
CA ASP A 12 10.91 2.04 26.05
C ASP A 12 9.56 2.03 25.33
N ASP A 13 9.12 3.17 24.80
CA ASP A 13 7.90 3.25 24.00
C ASP A 13 8.05 2.49 22.68
N ALA A 14 9.20 2.61 22.00
CA ALA A 14 9.50 1.83 20.80
C ALA A 14 9.57 0.33 21.08
N ARG A 15 10.15 -0.09 22.21
CA ARG A 15 10.25 -1.51 22.59
C ARG A 15 8.88 -2.12 22.84
N LYS A 16 8.01 -1.44 23.60
CA LYS A 16 6.65 -1.90 23.86
C LYS A 16 5.83 -2.01 22.56
N ARG A 17 6.01 -1.07 21.64
CA ARG A 17 5.35 -1.13 20.33
C ARG A 17 5.88 -2.26 19.45
N LEU A 18 7.17 -2.58 19.55
CA LEU A 18 7.75 -3.72 18.86
C LEU A 18 7.14 -5.04 19.37
N GLU A 19 7.03 -5.20 20.69
CA GLU A 19 6.37 -6.38 21.28
C GLU A 19 4.91 -6.52 20.82
N LEU A 20 4.19 -5.40 20.70
CA LEU A 20 2.83 -5.38 20.14
C LEU A 20 2.82 -5.79 18.66
N ALA A 21 3.75 -5.29 17.86
CA ALA A 21 3.86 -5.62 16.44
C ALA A 21 4.12 -7.12 16.25
N GLU A 22 5.04 -7.69 17.01
CA GLU A 22 5.36 -9.13 16.97
C GLU A 22 4.16 -9.99 17.40
N ARG A 23 3.45 -9.58 18.45
CA ARG A 23 2.24 -10.28 18.91
C ARG A 23 1.15 -10.25 17.83
N PHE A 24 0.86 -9.10 17.24
CA PHE A 24 -0.14 -9.01 16.18
C PHE A 24 0.24 -9.80 14.94
N LEU A 25 1.53 -9.86 14.60
CA LEU A 25 2.03 -10.68 13.51
C LEU A 25 1.82 -12.18 13.78
N ALA A 26 2.08 -12.64 15.01
CA ALA A 26 1.85 -14.03 15.41
C ALA A 26 0.35 -14.38 15.36
N GLU A 27 -0.50 -13.57 16.01
CA GLU A 27 -1.95 -13.75 16.01
C GLU A 27 -2.53 -13.74 14.59
N GLY A 28 -2.07 -12.81 13.74
CA GLY A 28 -2.52 -12.72 12.36
C GLY A 28 -2.16 -13.95 11.52
N LYS A 29 -1.01 -14.58 11.78
CA LYS A 29 -0.58 -15.81 11.09
C LYS A 29 -1.42 -17.03 11.49
N GLU A 30 -1.78 -17.14 12.76
CA GLU A 30 -2.62 -18.24 13.26
C GLU A 30 -4.04 -18.14 12.68
N LEU A 31 -4.52 -16.94 12.42
CA LEU A 31 -5.88 -16.69 11.90
C LEU A 31 -6.01 -16.82 10.37
N ILE A 32 -4.92 -17.04 9.62
CA ILE A 32 -4.95 -17.05 8.13
C ILE A 32 -5.96 -18.08 7.61
N ASP A 33 -5.95 -19.29 8.18
CA ASP A 33 -6.79 -20.40 7.73
C ASP A 33 -8.17 -20.40 8.41
N GLU A 34 -8.31 -19.74 9.56
CA GLU A 34 -9.55 -19.72 10.35
C GLU A 34 -10.45 -18.53 10.02
N SER A 35 -9.88 -17.34 9.91
CA SER A 35 -10.62 -16.10 9.70
C SER A 35 -9.76 -15.09 8.93
N PRO A 36 -9.76 -15.12 7.59
CA PRO A 36 -8.97 -14.23 6.75
C PRO A 36 -9.21 -12.74 7.03
N VAL A 37 -10.43 -12.37 7.40
CA VAL A 37 -10.81 -10.99 7.77
C VAL A 37 -10.14 -10.55 9.08
N GLN A 38 -10.08 -11.44 10.08
CA GLN A 38 -9.38 -11.12 11.33
C GLN A 38 -7.86 -11.18 11.16
N ALA A 39 -7.38 -12.10 10.32
CA ALA A 39 -5.97 -12.17 9.96
C ALA A 39 -5.49 -10.86 9.31
N SER A 40 -6.23 -10.34 8.32
CA SER A 40 -5.87 -9.08 7.64
C SER A 40 -5.82 -7.90 8.61
N GLU A 41 -6.80 -7.78 9.50
CA GLU A 41 -6.84 -6.75 10.54
C GLU A 41 -5.63 -6.81 11.47
N LYS A 42 -5.24 -8.02 11.90
CA LYS A 42 -4.09 -8.23 12.78
C LYS A 42 -2.77 -7.93 12.07
N LEU A 43 -2.62 -8.39 10.82
CA LEU A 43 -1.42 -8.13 10.03
C LEU A 43 -1.25 -6.64 9.72
N TYR A 44 -2.34 -5.91 9.48
CA TYR A 44 -2.29 -4.46 9.33
C TYR A 44 -1.86 -3.75 10.62
N LYS A 45 -2.42 -4.14 11.78
CA LYS A 45 -1.98 -3.60 13.08
C LYS A 45 -0.50 -3.87 13.37
N ALA A 46 0.00 -5.03 12.96
CA ALA A 46 1.42 -5.33 13.06
C ALA A 46 2.26 -4.36 12.21
N ALA A 47 1.83 -4.08 10.97
CA ALA A 47 2.48 -3.11 10.09
C ALA A 47 2.42 -1.68 10.66
N GLU A 48 1.28 -1.24 11.19
CA GLU A 48 1.15 0.07 11.82
C GLU A 48 2.14 0.24 12.97
N GLU A 49 2.19 -0.73 13.90
CA GLU A 49 3.10 -0.64 15.04
C GLU A 49 4.57 -0.69 14.60
N ALA A 50 4.92 -1.47 13.59
CA ALA A 50 6.27 -1.47 13.02
C ALA A 50 6.68 -0.10 12.46
N VAL A 51 5.78 0.57 11.72
CA VAL A 51 6.03 1.94 11.21
C VAL A 51 6.19 2.94 12.36
N LYS A 52 5.35 2.86 13.39
CA LYS A 52 5.45 3.73 14.57
C LYS A 52 6.79 3.54 15.29
N VAL A 53 7.25 2.29 15.44
CA VAL A 53 8.58 1.98 16.01
C VAL A 53 9.69 2.61 15.19
N LEU A 54 9.67 2.44 13.86
CA LEU A 54 10.68 2.99 12.96
C LEU A 54 10.70 4.52 13.01
N ALA A 55 9.52 5.16 13.01
CA ALA A 55 9.41 6.61 13.10
C ALA A 55 9.96 7.17 14.41
N ILE A 56 9.69 6.50 15.55
CA ILE A 56 10.23 6.87 16.86
C ILE A 56 11.76 6.65 16.90
N ALA A 57 12.23 5.50 16.45
CA ALA A 57 13.65 5.14 16.47
C ALA A 57 14.50 6.08 15.59
N LEU A 58 13.96 6.47 14.44
CA LEU A 58 14.60 7.41 13.52
C LEU A 58 14.38 8.88 13.88
N LYS A 59 13.61 9.16 14.94
CA LYS A 59 13.25 10.51 15.41
C LYS A 59 12.65 11.36 14.28
N LEU A 60 11.70 10.78 13.56
CA LEU A 60 11.02 11.44 12.45
C LEU A 60 10.00 12.47 12.96
N PRO A 61 9.80 13.59 12.23
CA PRO A 61 8.85 14.63 12.64
C PRO A 61 7.41 14.11 12.77
N GLU A 62 7.04 13.08 12.01
CA GLU A 62 5.73 12.43 12.09
C GLU A 62 5.50 11.79 13.47
N ALA A 63 6.54 11.25 14.10
CA ALA A 63 6.43 10.70 15.45
C ALA A 63 6.22 11.79 16.51
N ASP A 64 6.77 12.98 16.31
CA ASP A 64 6.55 14.13 17.19
C ASP A 64 5.16 14.74 16.99
N GLU A 65 4.70 14.83 15.74
CA GLU A 65 3.33 15.26 15.44
C GLU A 65 2.30 14.28 16.01
N ALA A 66 2.57 12.97 15.94
CA ALA A 66 1.70 11.95 16.51
C ALA A 66 1.56 12.06 18.03
N LYS A 67 2.56 12.59 18.75
CA LYS A 67 2.45 12.87 20.19
C LYS A 67 1.45 13.99 20.50
N ARG A 68 1.26 14.93 19.57
CA ARG A 68 0.30 16.04 19.73
C ARG A 68 -1.11 15.66 19.30
N CYS A 69 -1.24 14.99 18.15
CA CYS A 69 -2.51 14.83 17.46
C CYS A 69 -2.98 13.37 17.35
N GLY A 70 -2.18 12.41 17.82
CA GLY A 70 -2.40 10.98 17.60
C GLY A 70 -1.92 10.51 16.23
N TRP A 71 -1.93 9.19 16.03
CA TRP A 71 -1.60 8.59 14.73
C TRP A 71 -2.84 8.55 13.83
N SER A 72 -2.76 9.16 12.65
CA SER A 72 -3.72 9.00 11.56
C SER A 72 -3.11 8.17 10.42
N THR A 73 -3.95 7.65 9.52
CA THR A 73 -3.49 6.93 8.33
C THR A 73 -2.57 7.79 7.46
N ASP A 74 -2.91 9.07 7.26
CA ASP A 74 -2.08 10.01 6.48
C ASP A 74 -0.70 10.21 7.14
N LEU A 75 -0.66 10.28 8.48
CA LEU A 75 0.58 10.44 9.22
C LEU A 75 1.45 9.19 9.18
N LEU A 76 0.83 8.00 9.16
CA LEU A 76 1.52 6.72 8.97
C LEU A 76 2.09 6.59 7.55
N GLU A 77 1.33 7.00 6.53
CA GLU A 77 1.84 7.01 5.15
C GLU A 77 3.00 7.99 4.99
N GLY A 78 2.89 9.20 5.57
CA GLY A 78 4.00 10.15 5.64
C GLY A 78 5.24 9.56 6.32
N ALA A 79 5.05 8.90 7.47
CA ALA A 79 6.13 8.24 8.19
C ALA A 79 6.78 7.13 7.35
N VAL A 80 6.01 6.31 6.64
CA VAL A 80 6.53 5.28 5.72
C VAL A 80 7.43 5.89 4.64
N ILE A 81 6.99 6.98 4.00
CA ILE A 81 7.79 7.66 2.98
C ILE A 81 9.08 8.21 3.59
N SER A 82 9.01 8.80 4.78
CA SER A 82 10.16 9.33 5.50
C SER A 82 11.14 8.23 5.93
N VAL A 83 10.65 7.09 6.44
CA VAL A 83 11.45 5.90 6.76
C VAL A 83 12.12 5.34 5.49
N MET A 84 11.37 5.16 4.41
CA MET A 84 11.87 4.70 3.11
C MET A 84 13.03 5.56 2.63
N LYS A 85 12.86 6.89 2.62
CA LYS A 85 13.91 7.83 2.23
C LYS A 85 15.11 7.80 3.17
N ARG A 86 14.89 7.59 4.47
CA ARG A 86 15.95 7.59 5.47
C ARG A 86 16.80 6.31 5.43
N LEU A 87 16.17 5.17 5.15
CA LEU A 87 16.83 3.86 5.08
C LEU A 87 17.28 3.48 3.66
N GLY A 88 16.76 4.15 2.63
CA GLY A 88 17.04 3.83 1.23
C GLY A 88 16.41 2.52 0.76
N VAL A 89 15.26 2.13 1.31
CA VAL A 89 14.56 0.86 1.02
C VAL A 89 13.23 1.16 0.34
N GLU A 90 13.25 1.24 -1.00
CA GLU A 90 12.07 1.60 -1.80
C GLU A 90 10.92 0.60 -1.64
N GLU A 91 11.23 -0.66 -1.38
CA GLU A 91 10.27 -1.76 -1.17
C GLU A 91 9.36 -1.55 0.04
N LEU A 92 9.79 -0.72 1.02
CA LEU A 92 9.03 -0.46 2.23
C LEU A 92 7.66 0.14 1.91
N TYR A 93 7.58 1.03 0.91
CA TYR A 93 6.30 1.58 0.47
C TYR A 93 5.38 0.51 -0.12
N HIS A 94 5.93 -0.44 -0.88
CA HIS A 94 5.16 -1.55 -1.44
C HIS A 94 4.62 -2.50 -0.36
N TRP A 95 5.40 -2.76 0.69
CA TRP A 95 4.93 -3.55 1.83
C TRP A 95 3.81 -2.86 2.59
N TRP A 96 3.93 -1.54 2.81
CA TRP A 96 2.89 -0.74 3.43
C TRP A 96 1.60 -0.70 2.59
N ASP A 97 1.70 -0.42 1.30
CA ASP A 97 0.56 -0.40 0.38
C ASP A 97 -0.15 -1.77 0.31
N SER A 98 0.63 -2.87 0.35
CA SER A 98 0.07 -4.22 0.42
C SER A 98 -0.69 -4.46 1.73
N ALA A 99 -0.15 -4.02 2.87
CA ALA A 99 -0.80 -4.16 4.17
C ALA A 99 -2.08 -3.32 4.26
N TYR A 100 -2.06 -2.08 3.74
CA TYR A 100 -3.21 -1.20 3.69
C TYR A 100 -4.32 -1.78 2.79
N LYS A 101 -3.97 -2.27 1.59
CA LYS A 101 -4.91 -2.96 0.71
C LYS A 101 -5.48 -4.22 1.35
N LEU A 102 -4.66 -5.03 2.01
CA LEU A 102 -5.14 -6.22 2.71
C LEU A 102 -6.17 -5.86 3.80
N HIS A 103 -5.97 -4.74 4.50
CA HIS A 103 -6.92 -4.24 5.50
C HIS A 103 -8.22 -3.74 4.87
N VAL A 104 -8.14 -2.94 3.81
CA VAL A 104 -9.30 -2.36 3.12
C VAL A 104 -10.10 -3.43 2.38
N ASP A 105 -9.42 -4.32 1.65
CA ASP A 105 -10.03 -5.33 0.79
C ASP A 105 -10.35 -6.63 1.54
N GLY A 106 -9.65 -6.91 2.65
CA GLY A 106 -9.90 -8.06 3.52
C GLY A 106 -11.28 -8.02 4.20
N PHE A 107 -12.00 -6.89 4.08
CA PHE A 107 -13.38 -6.73 4.52
C PHE A 107 -14.41 -7.33 3.55
N CYS A 108 -14.02 -7.71 2.32
CA CYS A 108 -14.90 -8.41 1.39
C CYS A 108 -14.79 -9.93 1.56
N GLU A 109 -15.76 -10.53 2.28
CA GLU A 109 -16.12 -11.93 2.08
C GLU A 109 -16.42 -12.15 0.58
N GLY A 110 -15.43 -12.66 -0.15
CA GLY A 110 -15.57 -13.05 -1.56
C GLY A 110 -15.54 -11.91 -2.57
N PHE A 111 -14.36 -11.40 -2.94
CA PHE A 111 -14.16 -10.85 -4.29
C PHE A 111 -12.79 -11.24 -4.89
N GLY A 112 -12.76 -12.43 -5.47
CA GLY A 112 -12.24 -12.67 -6.82
C GLY A 112 -10.85 -12.14 -7.20
N PHE A 113 -9.80 -12.72 -6.64
CA PHE A 113 -8.42 -12.59 -7.13
C PHE A 113 -8.17 -13.36 -8.47
N HIS A 114 -9.15 -13.34 -9.39
CA HIS A 114 -9.04 -14.03 -10.69
C HIS A 114 -9.40 -13.16 -11.91
N ARG A 115 -9.79 -11.88 -11.76
CA ARG A 115 -10.01 -10.98 -12.93
C ARG A 115 -8.97 -9.88 -13.12
N ALA A 116 -8.39 -9.34 -12.05
CA ALA A 116 -7.36 -8.31 -12.19
C ALA A 116 -6.01 -8.91 -12.64
N TRP A 117 -5.63 -10.06 -12.07
CA TRP A 117 -4.40 -10.78 -12.47
C TRP A 117 -4.51 -11.38 -13.88
N TYR A 118 -5.66 -11.95 -14.27
CA TYR A 118 -5.85 -12.48 -15.62
C TYR A 118 -5.93 -11.39 -16.71
N CYS A 119 -6.46 -10.20 -16.43
CA CYS A 119 -6.44 -9.08 -17.39
C CYS A 119 -5.03 -8.50 -17.61
N LEU A 120 -4.17 -8.48 -16.58
CA LEU A 120 -2.80 -7.99 -16.72
C LEU A 120 -1.88 -8.97 -17.46
N ILE A 121 -2.16 -10.28 -17.39
CA ILE A 121 -1.31 -11.33 -17.98
C ILE A 121 -1.83 -11.78 -19.36
N SER A 122 -3.13 -11.63 -19.66
CA SER A 122 -3.73 -12.03 -20.95
C SER A 122 -3.98 -10.88 -21.94
N SER A 123 -3.51 -9.66 -21.66
CA SER A 123 -3.56 -8.58 -22.65
C SER A 123 -2.37 -8.70 -23.62
N PRO A 124 -2.57 -9.04 -24.91
CA PRO A 124 -1.50 -8.96 -25.89
C PRO A 124 -1.09 -7.49 -26.02
N LEU A 125 0.17 -7.22 -25.66
CA LEU A 125 0.83 -5.93 -25.76
C LEU A 125 0.52 -5.24 -27.11
N PRO A 126 -0.06 -4.02 -27.16
CA PRO A 126 -0.21 -3.32 -28.41
C PRO A 126 1.16 -2.85 -28.88
N LEU A 127 1.66 -3.45 -29.97
CA LEU A 127 2.84 -2.99 -30.68
C LEU A 127 2.53 -1.61 -31.29
N ALA A 128 2.86 -0.55 -30.56
CA ALA A 128 2.91 0.78 -31.13
C ALA A 128 4.13 0.88 -32.06
N SER A 129 3.89 1.01 -33.37
CA SER A 129 4.87 1.54 -34.30
C SER A 129 4.23 2.61 -35.19
N GLN A 130 4.31 3.83 -34.66
CA GLN A 130 4.43 5.16 -35.28
C GLN A 130 3.35 5.73 -36.23
N PRO A 131 3.06 7.05 -36.13
CA PRO A 131 2.13 7.76 -37.00
C PRO A 131 2.83 8.39 -38.21
N SER A 132 2.20 8.36 -39.38
CA SER A 132 2.44 9.32 -40.47
C SER A 132 1.21 9.39 -41.38
N ARG A 133 0.59 10.57 -41.45
CA ARG A 133 -0.38 11.04 -42.46
C ARG A 133 0.32 12.15 -43.28
N PRO A 134 -0.25 12.71 -44.37
CA PRO A 134 -1.29 12.23 -45.32
C PRO A 134 -0.98 12.60 -46.81
N LEU A 135 -1.86 12.20 -47.76
CA LEU A 135 -2.55 13.04 -48.79
C LEU A 135 -2.69 12.42 -50.20
N SER A 136 -3.87 12.71 -50.78
CA SER A 136 -4.23 12.79 -52.21
C SER A 136 -4.36 11.45 -52.98
N SER A 137 -5.33 11.19 -53.87
CA SER A 137 -6.27 12.05 -54.60
C SER A 137 -7.34 11.17 -55.26
N GLY A 138 -8.57 11.70 -55.37
CA GLY A 138 -9.54 11.53 -56.47
C GLY A 138 -9.80 10.16 -57.11
N SER A 139 -11.08 9.77 -57.19
CA SER A 139 -11.85 9.90 -58.44
C SER A 139 -13.30 9.45 -58.27
N ILE A 140 -14.19 10.27 -58.82
CA ILE A 140 -15.61 10.07 -59.07
C ILE A 140 -15.81 8.90 -60.04
N SER A 141 -16.83 8.05 -59.84
CA SER A 141 -17.69 7.62 -60.95
C SER A 141 -19.04 7.04 -60.48
N GLN A 142 -20.07 7.46 -61.21
CA GLN A 142 -21.49 7.12 -61.13
C GLN A 142 -21.78 5.66 -61.51
N GLY A 143 -22.94 5.14 -61.09
CA GLY A 143 -23.49 3.88 -61.61
C GLY A 143 -24.85 3.51 -61.02
N SER A 144 -25.93 4.07 -61.59
CA SER A 144 -27.31 3.60 -61.44
C SER A 144 -27.47 2.14 -61.91
N THR A 145 -28.33 1.35 -61.28
CA THR A 145 -29.46 0.62 -61.91
C THR A 145 -30.19 -0.31 -60.93
N HIS A 146 -31.45 0.03 -60.64
CA HIS A 146 -32.66 -0.79 -60.67
C HIS A 146 -32.59 -2.32 -60.44
N SER A 147 -33.37 -2.80 -59.45
CA SER A 147 -34.16 -4.07 -59.40
C SER A 147 -34.72 -4.21 -57.98
N GLY A 148 -36.01 -4.39 -57.69
CA GLY A 148 -37.23 -4.50 -58.48
C GLY A 148 -38.43 -4.36 -57.55
#